data_AF-A0A0B0Q4Z3-F1
#
_entry.id   AF-A0A0B0Q4Z3-F1
#
_cell.length_a   1.000
_cell.length_b   1.000
_cell.length_c   1.000
_cell.angle_alpha   90.00
_cell.angle_beta   90.00
_cell.angle_gamma   90.00
#
_symmetry.space_group_name_H-M   'P 1'
#
loop_
_entity.id
_entity.type
_entity.pdbx_description
1 polymer ?
#
loop_
_entity_poly.entity_id
_entity_poly.type
_entity_poly.pdbx_seq_one_letter_code
_entity_poly.pdbx_strand_id
1 'polypeptide(L)'
;MVIPYALEIGFSFVFLAYFAQLYKIFRTKQSDGIALNGYLVTFITLLSYIAWAKSTIGTAKILELGLHTLTFAYIYKHARRVAFSKKDLGVFAVALLGSFNLIGGIAQAYKSYRALSPQDVSFLHYALIFVANLFFLHVAWYEHERTVVFVGLIVTNVIYSYILFQTSRAIVTKRLR
;
A
#
# COMPACT_ATOMS: atom_id res chain seq x y z
N MET A 1 -5.58 -26.81 12.69
CA MET A 1 -6.65 -26.67 11.68
C MET A 1 -7.46 -25.42 12.03
N VAL A 2 -6.95 -24.22 11.69
CA VAL A 2 -7.58 -22.90 12.02
C VAL A 2 -7.15 -21.86 10.96
N ILE A 3 -7.46 -22.02 9.66
CA ILE A 3 -7.10 -21.00 8.65
C ILE A 3 -8.10 -20.84 7.47
N PRO A 4 -9.43 -20.99 7.60
CA PRO A 4 -10.33 -20.64 6.49
C PRO A 4 -10.84 -19.18 6.53
N TYR A 5 -10.31 -18.32 7.42
CA TYR A 5 -10.79 -16.94 7.55
C TYR A 5 -9.70 -15.86 7.57
N ALA A 6 -8.44 -16.19 7.87
CA ALA A 6 -7.41 -15.17 8.02
C ALA A 6 -7.13 -14.46 6.68
N LEU A 7 -7.12 -15.19 5.57
CA LEU A 7 -6.92 -14.64 4.23
C LEU A 7 -8.10 -13.74 3.83
N GLU A 8 -9.32 -14.20 4.09
CA GLU A 8 -10.58 -13.53 3.79
C GLU A 8 -10.74 -12.25 4.62
N ILE A 9 -10.40 -12.31 5.91
CA ILE A 9 -10.40 -11.16 6.82
C ILE A 9 -9.34 -10.16 6.36
N GLY A 10 -8.11 -10.62 6.08
CA GLY A 10 -7.05 -9.77 5.55
C GLY A 10 -7.47 -9.06 4.27
N PHE A 11 -8.06 -9.79 3.32
CA PHE A 11 -8.59 -9.23 2.09
C PHE A 11 -9.76 -8.26 2.32
N SER A 12 -10.65 -8.53 3.27
CA SER A 12 -11.74 -7.63 3.63
C SER A 12 -11.22 -6.28 4.12
N PHE A 13 -10.14 -6.27 4.91
CA PHE A 13 -9.47 -5.04 5.33
C PHE A 13 -8.82 -4.30 4.15
N VAL A 14 -8.19 -5.02 3.22
CA VAL A 14 -7.67 -4.45 1.97
C VAL A 14 -8.79 -3.77 1.18
N PHE A 15 -9.92 -4.45 0.99
CA PHE A 15 -11.08 -3.92 0.29
C PHE A 15 -11.60 -2.64 0.96
N LEU A 16 -11.80 -2.67 2.29
CA LEU A 16 -12.24 -1.50 3.05
C LEU A 16 -11.25 -0.33 2.94
N ALA A 17 -9.95 -0.59 2.90
CA ALA A 17 -8.93 0.44 2.74
C ALA A 17 -9.05 1.16 1.39
N TYR A 18 -9.19 0.42 0.29
CA TYR A 18 -9.39 1.00 -1.04
C TYR A 18 -10.74 1.70 -1.15
N PHE A 19 -11.80 1.11 -0.59
CA PHE A 19 -13.13 1.71 -0.57
C PHE A 19 -13.16 3.04 0.19
N ALA A 20 -12.54 3.11 1.38
CA ALA A 20 -12.43 4.35 2.15
C ALA A 20 -11.69 5.45 1.37
N GLN A 21 -10.64 5.08 0.63
CA GLN A 21 -9.91 6.02 -0.20
C GLN A 21 -10.77 6.53 -1.37
N LEU A 22 -11.43 5.61 -2.09
CA LEU A 22 -12.34 5.96 -3.19
C LEU A 22 -13.46 6.87 -2.71
N TYR A 23 -14.06 6.55 -1.55
CA TYR A 23 -15.10 7.38 -0.93
C TYR A 23 -14.60 8.80 -0.61
N LYS A 24 -13.38 8.93 -0.06
CA LYS A 24 -12.75 10.24 0.19
C LYS A 24 -12.66 11.06 -1.09
N ILE A 25 -12.15 10.47 -2.18
CA ILE A 25 -12.01 11.16 -3.48
C ILE A 25 -13.38 11.49 -4.06
N PHE A 26 -14.33 10.56 -3.99
CA PHE A 26 -15.69 10.77 -4.48
C PHE A 26 -16.38 11.96 -3.80
N ARG A 27 -16.22 12.08 -2.48
CA ARG A 27 -16.79 13.17 -1.65
C ARG A 27 -16.09 14.51 -1.88
N THR A 28 -14.76 14.51 -1.93
CA THR A 28 -13.97 15.75 -2.02
C THR A 28 -13.77 16.24 -3.46
N LYS A 29 -14.02 15.39 -4.46
CA LYS A 29 -13.71 15.62 -5.89
C LYS A 29 -12.26 16.03 -6.13
N GLN A 30 -11.38 15.74 -5.18
CA GLN A 30 -9.97 16.07 -5.20
C GLN A 30 -9.18 14.83 -4.78
N SER A 31 -8.04 14.64 -5.44
CA SER A 31 -7.03 13.67 -5.02
C SER A 31 -5.78 14.35 -4.46
N ASP A 32 -5.85 15.67 -4.26
CA ASP A 32 -4.76 16.45 -3.67
C ASP A 32 -4.41 15.86 -2.30
N GLY A 33 -3.12 15.54 -2.12
CA GLY A 33 -2.63 14.85 -0.94
C GLY A 33 -2.51 13.32 -1.03
N ILE A 34 -2.92 12.72 -2.14
CA ILE A 34 -2.69 11.29 -2.42
C ILE A 34 -1.40 11.15 -3.23
N ALA A 35 -0.39 10.46 -2.68
CA ALA A 35 0.85 10.19 -3.39
C ALA A 35 0.61 9.25 -4.59
N LEU A 36 0.41 9.81 -5.78
CA LEU A 36 0.31 9.04 -7.02
C LEU A 36 1.54 8.15 -7.25
N ASN A 37 2.73 8.64 -6.85
CA ASN A 37 3.97 7.87 -6.85
C ASN A 37 3.92 6.68 -5.89
N GLY A 38 3.26 6.81 -4.73
CA GLY A 38 3.05 5.71 -3.79
C GLY A 38 2.14 4.62 -4.37
N TYR A 39 1.08 5.00 -5.08
CA TYR A 39 0.22 4.03 -5.77
C TYR A 39 0.95 3.32 -6.91
N LEU A 40 1.66 4.06 -7.77
CA LEU A 40 2.45 3.47 -8.85
C LEU A 40 3.42 2.40 -8.33
N VAL A 41 4.01 2.67 -7.18
CA VAL A 41 4.94 1.77 -6.53
C VAL A 41 4.27 0.55 -5.90
N THR A 42 3.13 0.74 -5.25
CA THR A 42 2.33 -0.37 -4.72
C THR A 42 1.88 -1.29 -5.84
N PHE A 43 1.52 -0.75 -7.01
CA PHE A 43 1.21 -1.54 -8.21
C PHE A 43 2.37 -2.47 -8.63
N ILE A 44 3.60 -1.95 -8.68
CA ILE A 44 4.80 -2.76 -8.99
C ILE A 44 5.06 -3.81 -7.90
N THR A 45 4.88 -3.42 -6.64
CA THR A 45 5.07 -4.30 -5.49
C THR A 45 4.10 -5.47 -5.56
N LEU A 46 2.84 -5.22 -5.90
CA LEU A 46 1.80 -6.25 -6.07
C LEU A 46 2.09 -7.16 -7.27
N LEU A 47 2.49 -6.61 -8.42
CA LEU A 47 2.90 -7.41 -9.58
C LEU A 47 4.08 -8.33 -9.25
N SER A 48 5.06 -7.80 -8.52
CA SER A 48 6.18 -8.60 -8.02
C SER A 48 5.66 -9.67 -7.08
N TYR A 49 4.81 -9.33 -6.11
CA TYR A 49 4.28 -10.31 -5.17
C TYR A 49 3.59 -11.50 -5.86
N ILE A 50 2.81 -11.24 -6.91
CA ILE A 50 2.10 -12.26 -7.70
C ILE A 50 3.07 -13.20 -8.41
N ALA A 51 4.17 -12.70 -8.98
CA ALA A 51 5.16 -13.53 -9.67
C ALA A 51 5.90 -14.49 -8.72
N TRP A 52 5.97 -14.15 -7.42
CA TRP A 52 6.77 -14.90 -6.45
C TRP A 52 5.94 -15.74 -5.47
N ALA A 53 4.68 -15.39 -5.21
CA ALA A 53 3.80 -16.17 -4.33
C ALA A 53 3.43 -17.50 -4.99
N LYS A 54 3.46 -18.60 -4.23
CA LYS A 54 3.04 -19.93 -4.69
C LYS A 54 1.74 -20.41 -4.04
N SER A 55 1.16 -19.59 -3.15
CA SER A 55 0.06 -19.96 -2.26
C SER A 55 -1.23 -19.16 -2.48
N THR A 56 -2.20 -19.37 -1.59
CA THR A 56 -3.47 -18.64 -1.52
C THR A 56 -3.28 -17.12 -1.35
N ILE A 57 -2.13 -16.69 -0.80
CA ILE A 57 -1.74 -15.28 -0.73
C ILE A 57 -1.57 -14.68 -2.13
N GLY A 58 -1.08 -15.45 -3.11
CA GLY A 58 -0.97 -15.01 -4.50
C GLY A 58 -2.32 -14.59 -5.07
N THR A 59 -3.37 -15.39 -4.83
CA THR A 59 -4.74 -15.09 -5.26
C THR A 59 -5.27 -13.81 -4.62
N ALA A 60 -5.10 -13.65 -3.30
CA ALA A 60 -5.50 -12.42 -2.61
C ALA A 60 -4.77 -11.18 -3.16
N LYS A 61 -3.50 -11.33 -3.57
CA LYS A 61 -2.70 -10.25 -4.15
C LYS A 61 -3.09 -9.91 -5.59
N ILE A 62 -3.57 -10.88 -6.38
CA ILE A 62 -4.19 -10.62 -7.69
C ILE A 62 -5.47 -9.79 -7.52
N LEU A 63 -6.32 -10.17 -6.57
CA LEU A 63 -7.55 -9.41 -6.28
C LEU A 63 -7.22 -8.00 -5.76
N GLU A 64 -6.22 -7.89 -4.88
CA GLU A 64 -5.71 -6.60 -4.41
C GLU A 64 -5.18 -5.74 -5.56
N LEU A 65 -4.44 -6.33 -6.50
CA LEU A 65 -3.97 -5.63 -7.70
C LEU A 65 -5.12 -5.08 -8.53
N GLY A 66 -6.21 -5.85 -8.69
CA GLY A 66 -7.42 -5.38 -9.38
C GLY A 66 -8.02 -4.14 -8.72
N LEU A 67 -8.26 -4.20 -7.40
CA LEU A 67 -8.77 -3.06 -6.61
C LEU A 67 -7.83 -1.86 -6.65
N HIS A 68 -6.53 -2.13 -6.54
CA HIS A 68 -5.49 -1.11 -6.60
C HIS A 68 -5.49 -0.39 -7.95
N THR A 69 -5.56 -1.13 -9.05
CA THR A 69 -5.56 -0.61 -10.42
C THR A 69 -6.77 0.29 -10.66
N LEU A 70 -7.97 -0.16 -10.25
CA LEU A 70 -9.19 0.63 -10.35
C LEU A 70 -9.10 1.91 -9.52
N THR A 71 -8.58 1.81 -8.30
CA THR A 71 -8.40 2.96 -7.40
C THR A 71 -7.39 3.96 -7.97
N PHE A 72 -6.28 3.46 -8.50
CA PHE A 72 -5.25 4.27 -9.13
C PHE A 72 -5.77 5.00 -10.36
N ALA A 73 -6.51 4.31 -11.25
CA ALA A 73 -7.15 4.93 -12.41
C ALA A 73 -8.14 6.03 -11.99
N TYR A 74 -8.91 5.80 -10.92
CA TYR A 74 -9.85 6.79 -10.39
C TYR A 74 -9.15 8.02 -9.79
N ILE A 75 -8.07 7.82 -9.04
CA ILE A 75 -7.20 8.89 -8.51
C ILE A 75 -6.63 9.72 -9.67
N TYR A 76 -6.04 9.04 -10.65
CA TYR A 76 -5.41 9.67 -11.82
C TYR A 76 -6.39 10.57 -12.58
N LYS A 77 -7.64 10.11 -12.78
CA LYS A 77 -8.70 10.91 -13.43
C LYS A 77 -9.05 12.20 -12.68
N HIS A 78 -8.92 12.21 -11.35
CA HIS A 78 -9.31 13.35 -10.49
C HIS A 78 -8.11 14.13 -9.94
N ALA A 79 -6.92 13.93 -10.50
CA ALA A 79 -5.72 14.65 -10.10
C ALA A 79 -5.55 15.90 -10.97
N ARG A 80 -5.52 17.08 -10.32
CA ARG A 80 -5.40 18.38 -11.01
C ARG A 80 -3.98 18.68 -11.51
N ARG A 81 -2.96 18.04 -10.91
CA ARG A 81 -1.55 18.17 -11.28
C ARG A 81 -0.87 16.81 -11.21
N VAL A 82 -0.87 16.08 -12.32
CA VAL A 82 -0.07 14.85 -12.45
C VAL A 82 1.17 15.16 -13.26
N ALA A 83 2.31 15.25 -12.60
CA ALA A 83 3.60 15.30 -13.27
C ALA A 83 4.45 14.15 -12.73
N PHE A 84 4.43 13.01 -13.42
CA PHE A 84 5.43 11.97 -13.18
C PHE A 84 6.77 12.51 -13.66
N SER A 85 7.73 12.65 -12.74
CA SER A 85 9.05 13.09 -13.13
C SER A 85 9.81 11.96 -13.83
N LYS A 86 10.81 12.28 -14.65
CA LYS A 86 11.74 11.27 -15.21
C LYS A 86 12.40 10.43 -14.10
N LYS A 87 12.56 10.99 -12.90
CA LYS A 87 13.08 10.28 -11.73
C LYS A 87 12.09 9.23 -11.21
N ASP A 88 10.79 9.51 -11.22
CA ASP A 88 9.75 8.55 -10.81
C ASP A 88 9.62 7.39 -11.82
N LEU A 89 9.78 7.69 -13.12
CA LEU A 89 9.89 6.69 -14.19
C LEU A 89 11.15 5.81 -14.08
N GLY A 90 12.28 6.40 -13.66
CA GLY A 90 13.51 5.65 -13.39
C GLY A 90 13.36 4.71 -12.19
N VAL A 91 12.72 5.17 -11.11
CA VAL A 91 12.37 4.31 -9.96
C VAL A 91 11.41 3.21 -10.38
N PHE A 92 10.44 3.51 -11.26
CA PHE A 92 9.54 2.53 -11.86
C PHE A 92 10.31 1.43 -12.62
N ALA A 93 11.26 1.80 -13.49
CA ALA A 93 12.06 0.84 -14.24
C ALA A 93 12.96 -0.01 -13.33
N VAL A 94 13.60 0.60 -12.33
CA VAL A 94 14.44 -0.13 -11.36
C VAL A 94 13.61 -1.07 -10.49
N ALA A 95 12.40 -0.67 -10.08
CA ALA A 95 11.46 -1.52 -9.38
C ALA A 95 10.80 -2.58 -10.29
N LEU A 96 10.86 -2.47 -11.61
CA LEU A 96 10.45 -3.55 -12.51
C LEU A 96 11.56 -4.59 -12.72
N LEU A 97 12.83 -4.14 -12.71
CA LEU A 97 13.99 -4.96 -13.04
C LEU A 97 14.66 -5.61 -11.82
N GLY A 98 14.57 -5.00 -10.63
CA GLY A 98 15.23 -5.50 -9.43
C GLY A 98 14.32 -6.41 -8.61
N SER A 99 14.61 -7.70 -8.52
CA SER A 99 13.95 -8.70 -7.66
C SER A 99 13.92 -8.40 -6.13
N PHE A 100 14.36 -7.21 -5.68
CA PHE A 100 14.32 -6.71 -4.29
C PHE A 100 13.04 -5.89 -3.96
N ASN A 101 11.95 -6.17 -4.68
CA ASN A 101 10.85 -5.24 -4.95
C ASN A 101 9.88 -4.87 -3.83
N LEU A 102 9.89 -5.56 -2.69
CA LEU A 102 9.16 -5.05 -1.53
C LEU A 102 9.88 -3.82 -0.95
N ILE A 103 11.20 -3.89 -0.77
CA ILE A 103 11.96 -2.82 -0.09
C ILE A 103 12.01 -1.55 -0.93
N GLY A 104 12.23 -1.67 -2.25
CA GLY A 104 12.23 -0.52 -3.15
C GLY A 104 10.88 0.20 -3.20
N GLY A 105 9.80 -0.58 -3.18
CA GLY A 105 8.48 0.01 -3.16
C GLY A 105 8.13 0.70 -1.84
N ILE A 106 8.50 0.08 -0.73
CA ILE A 106 8.24 0.67 0.58
C ILE A 106 9.18 1.87 0.85
N ALA A 107 10.41 1.89 0.31
CA ALA A 107 11.31 3.05 0.36
C ALA A 107 10.80 4.26 -0.44
N GLN A 108 10.17 4.03 -1.58
CA GLN A 108 9.56 5.11 -2.36
C GLN A 108 8.22 5.57 -1.77
N ALA A 109 7.46 4.67 -1.11
CA ALA A 109 6.32 5.04 -0.29
C ALA A 109 6.75 5.93 0.90
N TYR A 110 7.86 5.59 1.57
CA TYR A 110 8.48 6.41 2.62
C TYR A 110 8.97 7.77 2.10
N LYS A 111 9.58 7.80 0.91
CA LYS A 111 10.03 9.05 0.27
C LYS A 111 8.86 9.93 -0.14
N SER A 112 7.79 9.32 -0.66
CA SER A 112 6.55 10.02 -1.00
C SER A 112 5.85 10.56 0.25
N TYR A 113 5.88 9.80 1.36
CA TYR A 113 5.45 10.27 2.68
C TYR A 113 6.23 11.51 3.14
N ARG A 114 7.56 11.53 2.99
CA ARG A 114 8.38 12.70 3.32
C ARG A 114 8.12 13.92 2.45
N ALA A 115 7.63 13.73 1.23
CA ALA A 115 7.37 14.81 0.27
C ALA A 115 5.96 15.41 0.42
N LEU A 116 5.02 14.69 1.02
CA LEU A 116 3.66 15.16 1.31
C LEU A 116 3.56 15.67 2.75
N SER A 117 2.64 16.60 3.00
CA SER A 117 2.30 16.94 4.38
C SER A 117 1.69 15.70 5.05
N PRO A 118 2.10 15.32 6.27
CA PRO A 118 1.52 14.19 6.98
C PRO A 118 -0.01 14.25 7.11
N GLN A 119 -0.59 15.45 7.04
CA GLN A 119 -2.03 15.70 7.13
C GLN A 119 -2.82 15.22 5.89
N ASP A 120 -2.12 15.07 4.77
CA ASP A 120 -2.68 14.69 3.48
C ASP A 120 -2.80 13.17 3.32
N VAL A 121 -2.01 12.45 4.12
CA VAL A 121 -1.93 10.99 4.16
C VAL A 121 -3.19 10.41 4.81
N SER A 122 -3.82 9.44 4.14
CA SER A 122 -5.03 8.79 4.62
C SER A 122 -4.71 7.80 5.75
N PHE A 123 -4.77 8.27 7.00
CA PHE A 123 -4.50 7.46 8.19
C PHE A 123 -5.32 6.15 8.20
N LEU A 124 -6.63 6.25 7.91
CA LEU A 124 -7.54 5.10 7.87
C LEU A 124 -7.10 4.06 6.84
N HIS A 125 -6.68 4.48 5.64
CA HIS A 125 -6.19 3.57 4.60
C HIS A 125 -4.96 2.80 5.09
N TYR A 126 -3.93 3.49 5.60
CA TYR A 126 -2.71 2.84 6.10
C TYR A 126 -2.97 1.94 7.31
N ALA A 127 -3.91 2.30 8.18
CA ALA A 127 -4.27 1.48 9.34
C ALA A 127 -4.94 0.16 8.92
N LEU A 128 -5.87 0.23 7.97
CA LEU A 128 -6.57 -0.94 7.45
C LEU A 128 -5.61 -1.88 6.71
N ILE A 129 -4.70 -1.36 5.88
CA ILE A 129 -3.69 -2.21 5.21
C ILE A 129 -2.68 -2.78 6.21
N PHE A 130 -2.29 -2.03 7.24
CA PHE A 130 -1.41 -2.55 8.30
C PHE A 130 -2.03 -3.76 8.99
N VAL A 131 -3.31 -3.69 9.36
CA VAL A 131 -4.05 -4.81 9.95
C VAL A 131 -4.17 -5.97 8.96
N ALA A 132 -4.52 -5.70 7.70
CA ALA A 132 -4.59 -6.73 6.66
C ALA A 132 -3.27 -7.51 6.53
N ASN A 133 -2.15 -6.81 6.53
CA ASN A 133 -0.82 -7.42 6.44
C ASN A 133 -0.49 -8.31 7.63
N LEU A 134 -1.01 -8.05 8.84
CA LEU A 134 -0.82 -8.97 9.97
C LEU A 134 -1.50 -10.32 9.71
N PHE A 135 -2.69 -10.30 9.11
CA PHE A 135 -3.37 -11.53 8.68
C PHE A 135 -2.62 -12.25 7.56
N PHE A 136 -2.11 -11.52 6.57
CA PHE A 136 -1.28 -12.12 5.51
C PHE A 136 0.04 -12.68 6.05
N LEU A 137 0.65 -12.03 7.05
CA LEU A 137 1.87 -12.52 7.69
C LEU A 137 1.62 -13.81 8.46
N HIS A 138 0.46 -13.90 9.14
CA HIS A 138 0.00 -15.14 9.76
C HIS A 138 -0.14 -16.25 8.73
N VAL A 139 -0.88 -16.03 7.63
CA VAL A 139 -1.03 -17.03 6.56
C VAL A 139 0.33 -17.43 5.97
N ALA A 140 1.22 -16.47 5.70
CA ALA A 140 2.55 -16.72 5.13
C ALA A 140 3.43 -17.59 6.03
N TRP A 141 3.33 -17.40 7.35
CA TRP A 141 4.03 -18.24 8.33
C TRP A 141 3.55 -19.69 8.27
N TYR A 142 2.23 -19.90 8.24
CA TYR A 142 1.63 -21.24 8.26
C TYR A 142 1.79 -22.00 6.94
N GLU A 143 1.68 -21.32 5.81
CA GLU A 143 1.83 -21.94 4.49
C GLU A 143 3.30 -22.11 4.08
N HIS A 144 4.24 -21.79 4.98
CA HIS A 144 5.69 -21.82 4.72
C HIS A 144 6.06 -21.07 3.42
N GLU A 145 5.47 -19.88 3.26
CA GLU A 145 5.72 -19.06 2.08
C GLU A 145 7.20 -18.68 1.96
N ARG A 146 7.60 -18.31 0.74
CA ARG A 146 8.99 -17.97 0.45
C ARG A 146 9.49 -16.90 1.42
N THR A 147 10.71 -17.07 1.93
CA THR A 147 11.32 -16.13 2.90
C THR A 147 11.27 -14.68 2.43
N VAL A 148 11.45 -14.43 1.13
CA VAL A 148 11.35 -13.08 0.54
C VAL A 148 9.97 -12.44 0.72
N VAL A 149 8.91 -13.24 0.61
CA VAL A 149 7.51 -12.82 0.77
C VAL A 149 7.24 -12.48 2.23
N PHE A 150 7.66 -13.37 3.14
CA PHE A 150 7.51 -13.21 4.58
C PHE A 150 8.26 -11.97 5.10
N VAL A 151 9.54 -11.80 4.74
CA VAL A 151 10.35 -10.63 5.11
C VAL A 151 9.74 -9.35 4.52
N GLY A 152 9.24 -9.41 3.29
CA GLY A 152 8.56 -8.30 2.66
C GLY A 152 7.36 -7.78 3.45
N LEU A 153 6.51 -8.67 3.93
CA LEU A 153 5.36 -8.30 4.76
C LEU A 153 5.78 -7.62 6.07
N ILE A 154 6.85 -8.12 6.71
CA ILE A 154 7.42 -7.51 7.93
C ILE A 154 7.89 -6.08 7.64
N VAL A 155 8.72 -5.88 6.61
CA VAL A 155 9.25 -4.56 6.26
C VAL A 155 8.12 -3.59 5.90
N THR A 156 7.08 -4.07 5.20
CA THR A 156 5.90 -3.26 4.86
C THR A 156 5.22 -2.75 6.12
N ASN A 157 5.00 -3.63 7.10
CA ASN A 157 4.37 -3.26 8.35
C ASN A 157 5.19 -2.29 9.18
N VAL A 158 6.52 -2.45 9.25
CA VAL A 158 7.41 -1.50 9.95
C VAL A 158 7.27 -0.09 9.37
N ILE A 159 7.26 0.04 8.04
CA ILE A 159 7.16 1.35 7.39
C ILE A 159 5.74 1.92 7.55
N TYR A 160 4.71 1.09 7.51
CA TYR A 160 3.34 1.54 7.76
C TYR A 160 3.14 2.00 9.20
N SER A 161 3.73 1.31 10.19
CA SER A 161 3.75 1.77 11.58
C SER A 161 4.42 3.13 11.70
N TYR A 162 5.55 3.36 11.02
CA TYR A 162 6.21 4.66 10.99
C TYR A 162 5.32 5.75 10.39
N ILE A 163 4.67 5.49 9.25
CA ILE A 163 3.75 6.43 8.60
C ILE A 163 2.58 6.77 9.52
N LEU A 164 1.97 5.76 10.15
CA LEU A 164 0.86 5.94 11.10
C LEU A 164 1.28 6.78 12.31
N PHE A 165 2.44 6.48 12.91
CA PHE A 165 2.97 7.22 14.05
C PHE A 165 3.22 8.69 13.73
N GLN A 166 3.85 8.98 12.59
CA GLN A 166 4.14 10.37 12.23
C GLN A 166 2.87 11.14 11.83
N THR A 167 1.92 10.47 11.17
CA THR A 167 0.61 11.04 10.84
C THR A 167 -0.20 11.35 12.10
N SER A 168 -0.21 10.46 13.11
CA SER A 168 -0.90 10.69 14.38
C SER A 168 -0.30 11.87 15.16
N ARG A 169 1.04 11.97 15.23
CA ARG A 169 1.74 13.12 15.82
C ARG A 169 1.33 14.44 15.17
N ALA A 170 1.25 14.48 13.85
CA ALA A 170 0.85 15.68 13.12
C ALA A 170 -0.61 16.09 13.42
N ILE A 171 -1.53 15.11 13.48
CA ILE A 171 -2.94 15.35 13.83
C ILE A 171 -3.07 15.91 15.24
N VAL A 172 -2.37 15.33 16.22
CA VAL A 172 -2.39 15.79 17.62
C VAL A 172 -1.82 17.20 17.72
N THR A 173 -0.68 17.48 17.09
CA THR A 173 -0.05 18.80 17.12
C THR A 173 -0.96 19.89 16.55
N LYS A 174 -1.74 19.56 15.50
CA LYS A 174 -2.71 20.51 14.91
C LYS A 174 -3.91 20.78 15.82
N ARG A 175 -4.37 19.80 16.60
CA ARG A 175 -5.49 19.99 17.54
C ARG A 175 -5.12 20.83 18.77
N LEU A 176 -3.83 20.89 19.10
CA LEU A 176 -3.29 21.65 20.23
C LEU A 176 -2.92 23.10 19.88
N ARG A 177 -3.07 23.50 18.61
CA ARG A 177 -2.89 24.87 18.12
C ARG A 177 -4.24 25.47 17.76
#